data_AF-A0AAP2NV87-F1
#
_entry.id   AF-A0AAP2NV87-F1
#
_cell.length_a   1.000
_cell.length_b   1.000
_cell.length_c   1.000
_cell.angle_alpha   90.00
_cell.angle_beta   90.00
_cell.angle_gamma   90.00
#
_symmetry.space_group_name_H-M   'P 1'
#
loop_
_entity.id
_entity.type
_entity.pdbx_description
1 polymer ?
#
loop_
_entity_poly.entity_id
_entity_poly.type
_entity_poly.pdbx_seq_one_letter_code
_entity_poly.pdbx_strand_id
1 'polypeptide(L)'
;MAIKRTITLNFKTSDGKTLPASFDVSDGESAFEVWKKLPGNAAKTEAQFFAEQKGADGKNGTNGADGKNGSNGAQGASIVSVSVAVKENP
;
A
#
# COMPACT_ATOMS: atom_id res chain seq x y z
N MET A 1 -15.61 -16.21 -19.26
CA MET A 1 -14.65 -15.09 -19.33
C MET A 1 -14.58 -14.50 -17.93
N ALA A 2 -13.39 -14.30 -17.35
CA ALA A 2 -13.27 -13.72 -16.02
C ALA A 2 -13.63 -12.22 -16.09
N ILE A 3 -14.53 -11.75 -15.23
CA ILE A 3 -14.87 -10.33 -15.15
C ILE A 3 -13.68 -9.61 -14.53
N LYS A 4 -13.19 -8.56 -15.19
CA LYS A 4 -12.12 -7.71 -14.68
C LYS A 4 -12.73 -6.46 -14.05
N ARG A 5 -12.17 -6.02 -12.94
CA ARG A 5 -12.59 -4.80 -12.25
C ARG A 5 -11.38 -3.99 -11.80
N THR A 6 -11.52 -2.68 -11.80
CA THR A 6 -10.64 -1.78 -11.05
C THR A 6 -11.33 -1.40 -9.76
N ILE A 7 -10.70 -1.68 -8.63
CA ILE A 7 -11.11 -1.21 -7.30
C ILE A 7 -10.26 0.01 -6.96
N THR A 8 -10.89 1.13 -6.66
CA THR A 8 -10.20 2.36 -6.24
C THR A 8 -10.60 2.72 -4.82
N LEU A 9 -9.61 2.76 -3.92
CA LEU A 9 -9.72 3.34 -2.59
C LEU A 9 -9.35 4.81 -2.68
N ASN A 10 -10.24 5.70 -2.25
CA ASN A 10 -9.99 7.14 -2.22
C ASN A 10 -9.85 7.58 -0.77
N PHE A 11 -8.66 8.02 -0.38
CA PHE A 11 -8.39 8.58 0.93
C PHE A 11 -8.48 10.10 0.84
N LYS A 12 -9.47 10.70 1.51
CA LYS A 12 -9.53 12.15 1.65
C LYS A 12 -8.70 12.58 2.85
N THR A 13 -7.88 13.59 2.67
CA THR A 13 -7.03 14.16 3.71
C THR A 13 -7.63 15.46 4.26
N SER A 14 -7.21 15.85 5.46
CA SER A 14 -7.70 17.05 6.16
C SER A 14 -7.37 18.36 5.43
N ASP A 15 -6.39 18.34 4.54
CA ASP A 15 -6.06 19.46 3.64
C ASP A 15 -6.88 19.44 2.32
N GLY A 16 -7.89 18.57 2.23
CA GLY A 16 -8.82 18.48 1.10
C GLY A 16 -8.32 17.68 -0.10
N LYS A 17 -7.09 17.15 -0.07
CA LYS A 17 -6.59 16.29 -1.15
C LYS A 17 -7.29 14.93 -1.12
N THR A 18 -7.32 14.28 -2.29
CA THR A 18 -7.72 12.88 -2.41
C THR A 18 -6.52 12.09 -2.93
N LEU A 19 -6.14 11.05 -2.22
CA LEU A 19 -5.06 10.14 -2.59
C LEU A 19 -5.71 8.82 -3.04
N PRO A 20 -5.81 8.53 -4.35
CA PRO A 20 -6.36 7.29 -4.84
C PRO A 20 -5.32 6.16 -4.86
N ALA A 21 -5.75 4.96 -4.50
CA ALA A 21 -5.03 3.72 -4.76
C ALA A 21 -5.93 2.77 -5.55
N SER A 22 -5.47 2.32 -6.72
CA SER A 22 -6.26 1.49 -7.63
C SER A 22 -5.64 0.10 -7.79
N PHE A 23 -6.49 -0.91 -7.84
CA PHE A 23 -6.12 -2.32 -7.95
C PHE A 23 -6.96 -2.98 -9.04
N ASP A 24 -6.29 -3.57 -10.03
CA ASP A 24 -6.95 -4.36 -11.06
C ASP A 24 -7.05 -5.82 -10.64
N VAL A 25 -8.28 -6.30 -10.52
CA VAL A 25 -8.62 -7.65 -10.07
C VAL A 25 -9.47 -8.37 -11.12
N SER A 26 -9.31 -9.69 -11.22
CA SER A 26 -10.19 -10.54 -12.02
C SER A 26 -10.91 -11.54 -11.12
N ASP A 27 -12.14 -11.92 -11.48
CA ASP A 27 -12.84 -12.98 -10.76
C ASP A 27 -12.05 -14.29 -10.77
N GLY A 28 -11.90 -14.89 -9.58
CA GLY A 28 -11.12 -16.12 -9.38
C GLY A 28 -9.62 -15.89 -9.19
N GLU A 29 -9.16 -14.64 -9.24
CA GLU A 29 -7.75 -14.30 -8.99
C GLU A 29 -7.40 -14.38 -7.50
N SER A 30 -6.31 -15.07 -7.19
CA SER A 30 -5.78 -15.20 -5.84
C SER A 30 -5.04 -13.95 -5.38
N ALA A 31 -4.88 -13.79 -4.06
CA ALA A 31 -4.08 -12.70 -3.49
C ALA A 31 -2.63 -12.69 -4.00
N PHE A 32 -2.06 -13.86 -4.28
CA PHE A 32 -0.71 -13.99 -4.86
C PHE A 32 -0.64 -13.44 -6.29
N GLU A 33 -1.62 -13.76 -7.13
CA GLU A 33 -1.68 -13.26 -8.51
C GLU A 33 -1.85 -11.75 -8.56
N VAL A 34 -2.69 -11.17 -7.69
CA VAL A 34 -2.81 -9.71 -7.53
C VAL A 34 -1.49 -9.11 -7.04
N TRP A 35 -0.83 -9.72 -6.04
CA TRP A 35 0.45 -9.23 -5.51
C TRP A 35 1.58 -9.22 -6.55
N LYS A 36 1.62 -10.23 -7.45
CA LYS A 36 2.60 -10.28 -8.54
C LYS A 36 2.48 -9.13 -9.53
N LYS A 37 1.30 -8.52 -9.68
CA LYS A 37 1.09 -7.36 -10.56
C LYS A 37 1.69 -6.07 -10.01
N LEU A 38 2.01 -6.02 -8.71
CA LEU A 38 2.60 -4.83 -8.10
C LEU A 38 4.03 -4.60 -8.63
N PRO A 39 4.46 -3.33 -8.75
CA PRO A 39 5.82 -3.00 -9.19
C PRO A 39 6.88 -3.73 -8.35
N GLY A 40 7.80 -4.44 -9.02
CA GLY A 40 8.88 -5.18 -8.36
C GLY A 40 8.54 -6.62 -7.94
N ASN A 41 7.30 -7.09 -8.14
CA ASN A 41 6.89 -8.45 -7.70
C ASN A 41 6.70 -9.47 -8.84
N ALA A 42 6.76 -9.04 -10.10
CA ALA A 42 6.43 -9.90 -11.25
C ALA A 42 7.23 -11.21 -11.33
N ALA A 43 8.51 -11.18 -10.94
CA ALA A 43 9.41 -12.33 -10.97
C ALA A 43 9.51 -13.07 -9.63
N LYS A 44 8.76 -12.66 -8.60
CA LYS A 44 8.84 -13.27 -7.28
C LYS A 44 8.01 -14.55 -7.17
N THR A 45 8.43 -15.42 -6.26
CA THR A 45 7.82 -16.73 -6.00
C THR A 45 6.79 -16.67 -4.87
N GLU A 46 5.98 -17.72 -4.77
CA GLU A 46 5.01 -17.88 -3.68
C GLU A 46 5.71 -17.94 -2.30
N ALA A 47 6.89 -18.58 -2.22
CA ALA A 47 7.70 -18.56 -1.01
C ALA A 47 8.12 -17.13 -0.59
N GLN A 48 8.44 -16.28 -1.56
CA GLN A 48 8.77 -14.87 -1.29
C GLN A 48 7.53 -14.07 -0.88
N PHE A 49 6.37 -14.36 -1.47
CA PHE A 49 5.09 -13.76 -1.04
C PHE A 49 4.84 -14.01 0.46
N PHE A 50 4.98 -15.26 0.92
CA PHE A 50 4.81 -15.58 2.34
C PHE A 50 5.92 -15.01 3.23
N ALA A 51 7.17 -15.00 2.75
CA ALA A 51 8.27 -14.40 3.50
C ALA A 51 8.07 -12.89 3.73
N GLU A 52 7.48 -12.17 2.77
CA GLU A 52 7.18 -10.74 2.88
C GLU A 52 5.96 -10.43 3.76
N GLN A 53 5.08 -11.41 3.99
CA GLN A 53 4.02 -11.28 5.00
C GLN A 53 4.58 -11.40 6.42
N LYS A 54 5.75 -12.03 6.58
CA LYS A 54 6.43 -12.10 7.86
C LYS A 54 7.13 -10.78 8.12
N GLY A 55 6.61 -10.01 9.07
CA GLY A 55 7.30 -8.80 9.55
C GLY A 55 8.73 -9.14 9.97
N ALA A 56 9.68 -8.28 9.60
CA ALA A 56 11.06 -8.45 10.03
C ALA A 56 11.19 -8.26 11.54
N ASP A 57 12.12 -9.00 12.16
CA ASP A 57 12.46 -8.79 13.57
C ASP A 57 13.02 -7.37 13.76
N GLY A 58 12.62 -6.74 14.86
CA GLY A 58 13.15 -5.42 15.23
C GLY A 58 14.66 -5.49 15.43
N LYS A 59 15.41 -4.56 14.83
CA LYS A 59 16.84 -4.40 15.14
C LYS A 59 17.01 -3.75 16.50
N ASN A 60 17.98 -4.23 17.29
CA ASN A 60 18.44 -3.52 18.48
C ASN A 60 18.95 -2.13 18.10
N GLY A 61 18.53 -1.12 18.84
CA GLY A 61 19.03 0.24 18.67
C GLY A 61 20.51 0.33 19.03
N THR A 62 21.26 1.09 18.24
CA THR A 62 22.59 1.59 18.63
C THR A 62 22.43 2.84 19.48
N ASN A 63 23.30 3.06 20.47
CA ASN A 63 23.34 4.35 21.19
C ASN A 63 23.72 5.46 20.21
N GLY A 64 22.90 6.51 20.15
CA GLY A 64 23.15 7.69 19.33
C GLY A 64 24.12 8.66 19.99
N ALA A 65 24.85 9.43 19.19
CA ALA A 65 25.51 10.65 19.64
C ALA A 65 24.49 11.79 19.76
N ASP A 66 24.72 12.74 20.67
CA ASP A 66 23.81 13.88 20.89
C ASP A 66 23.72 14.76 19.65
N GLY A 67 22.51 14.90 19.10
CA GLY A 67 22.21 15.76 17.95
C GLY A 67 21.89 17.19 18.37
N LYS A 68 22.13 18.15 17.46
CA LYS A 68 21.54 19.50 17.59
C LYS A 68 20.03 19.43 17.36
N ASN A 69 19.26 20.23 18.12
CA ASN A 69 17.82 20.34 17.89
C ASN A 69 17.54 20.87 16.47
N GLY A 70 16.80 20.08 15.69
CA GLY A 70 16.23 20.51 14.43
C GLY A 70 14.98 21.37 14.64
N SER A 71 14.55 22.08 13.60
CA SER A 71 13.27 22.79 13.60
C SER A 71 12.11 21.82 13.66
N ASN A 72 10.99 22.26 14.26
CA ASN A 72 9.75 21.50 14.19
C ASN A 72 9.31 21.32 12.73
N GLY A 73 8.96 20.09 12.36
CA GLY A 73 8.35 19.81 11.06
C GLY A 73 6.95 20.41 10.93
N ALA A 74 6.48 20.56 9.70
CA ALA A 74 5.09 20.90 9.45
C ALA A 74 4.16 19.79 9.94
N GLN A 75 2.97 20.17 10.41
CA GLN A 75 1.95 19.21 10.82
C GLN A 75 1.45 18.44 9.58
N GLY A 76 1.43 17.11 9.66
CA GLY A 76 0.96 16.25 8.57
C GLY A 76 -0.55 16.31 8.36
N ALA A 77 -1.01 15.98 7.16
CA ALA A 77 -2.43 15.85 6.87
C ALA A 77 -2.96 14.49 7.34
N SER A 78 -4.08 14.48 8.06
CA SER A 78 -4.74 13.25 8.52
C SER A 78 -5.71 12.74 7.46
N ILE A 79 -5.95 11.42 7.41
CA ILE A 79 -7.07 10.86 6.64
C ILE A 79 -8.36 11.18 7.38
N VAL A 80 -9.30 11.82 6.69
CA VAL A 80 -10.61 12.24 7.24
C VAL A 80 -11.77 11.40 6.72
N SER A 81 -11.62 10.76 5.56
CA SER A 81 -12.60 9.78 5.08
C SER A 81 -12.01 8.84 4.03
N VAL A 82 -12.65 7.67 3.87
CA VAL A 82 -12.30 6.66 2.88
C VAL A 82 -13.55 6.28 2.11
N SER A 83 -13.47 6.23 0.78
CA SER A 83 -14.54 5.71 -0.09
C SER A 83 -14.00 4.71 -1.09
N VAL A 84 -14.80 3.69 -1.38
CA VAL A 84 -14.49 2.64 -2.35
C VAL A 84 -15.28 2.89 -3.63
N ALA A 85 -14.61 2.82 -4.78
CA ALA A 85 -15.24 2.81 -6.09
C ALA A 85 -14.84 1.52 -6.82
N VAL A 86 -15.81 0.86 -7.46
CA VAL A 86 -15.57 -0.36 -8.25
C VAL A 86 -16.03 -0.08 -9.68
N LYS A 87 -15.16 -0.34 -10.65
CA LYS A 87 -15.45 -0.19 -12.08
C LYS A 87 -15.22 -1.52 -12.78
N GLU A 88 -16.21 -2.01 -13.52
CA GLU A 88 -16.02 -3.16 -14.40
C GLU A 88 -15.24 -2.74 -15.66
N ASN A 89 -14.30 -3.59 -16.07
CA ASN A 89 -13.48 -3.42 -17.26
C ASN A 89 -13.83 -4.55 -18.24
N PRO A 90 -14.68 -4.27 -19.26
CA PRO A 90 -15.06 -5.26 -20.26
C PRO A 90 -13.88 -5.73 -21.12
#